data_AF-A0A8I0H6H3-F1
#
_entry.id   AF-A0A8I0H6H3-F1
#
_cell.length_a   1.000
_cell.length_b   1.000
_cell.length_c   1.000
_cell.angle_alpha   90.00
_cell.angle_beta   90.00
_cell.angle_gamma   90.00
#
_symmetry.space_group_name_H-M   'P 1'
#
loop_
_entity.id
_entity.type
_entity.pdbx_description
1 polymer ?
#
loop_
_entity_poly.entity_id
_entity_poly.type
_entity_poly.pdbx_seq_one_letter_code
_entity_poly.pdbx_strand_id
1 'polypeptide(L)'
;MNNKLIENWNARVRSDDTVYILGDFIWAKESEWPSIVGSLAGNKVLIRGNHDPKQFSAATRRMFQEITDLKEIKDSGKHVVM
;
A
#
# COMPACT_ATOMS: atom_id res chain seq x y z
N MET A 1 -9.02 -7.84 -14.61
CA MET A 1 -9.16 -7.85 -13.15
C MET A 1 -8.57 -6.59 -12.52
N ASN A 2 -7.28 -6.32 -12.75
CA ASN A 2 -6.58 -5.16 -12.16
C ASN A 2 -7.29 -3.83 -12.41
N ASN A 3 -7.77 -3.57 -13.63
CA ASN A 3 -8.50 -2.34 -13.95
C ASN A 3 -9.71 -2.11 -13.05
N LYS A 4 -10.47 -3.16 -12.72
CA LYS A 4 -11.67 -2.99 -11.89
C LYS A 4 -11.31 -2.67 -10.43
N LEU A 5 -10.23 -3.26 -9.92
CA LEU A 5 -9.73 -2.93 -8.58
C LEU A 5 -9.18 -1.50 -8.51
N ILE A 6 -8.44 -1.08 -9.55
CA ILE A 6 -7.94 0.29 -9.67
C ILE A 6 -9.10 1.29 -9.75
N GLU A 7 -10.11 1.01 -10.56
CA GLU A 7 -11.33 1.83 -10.65
C GLU A 7 -12.02 1.97 -9.29
N ASN A 8 -12.25 0.84 -8.59
CA ASN A 8 -12.91 0.85 -7.30
C ASN A 8 -12.09 1.60 -6.23
N TRP A 9 -10.76 1.44 -6.25
CA TRP A 9 -9.86 2.16 -5.35
C TRP A 9 -9.96 3.67 -5.59
N ASN A 10 -9.77 4.09 -6.85
CA ASN A 10 -9.76 5.51 -7.22
C ASN A 10 -11.13 6.17 -7.14
N ALA A 11 -12.23 5.39 -7.15
CA ALA A 11 -13.56 5.91 -6.87
C ALA A 11 -13.77 6.30 -5.39
N ARG A 12 -12.95 5.78 -4.46
CA ARG A 12 -13.11 5.99 -3.02
C ARG A 12 -11.99 6.79 -2.37
N VAL A 13 -10.76 6.61 -2.83
CA VAL A 13 -9.54 7.17 -2.25
C VAL A 13 -9.15 8.45 -2.96
N ARG A 14 -8.98 9.54 -2.20
CA ARG A 14 -8.49 10.83 -2.68
C ARG A 14 -6.97 10.90 -2.63
N SER A 15 -6.38 11.87 -3.32
CA SER A 15 -4.92 12.02 -3.39
C SER A 15 -4.27 12.33 -2.03
N ASP A 16 -5.00 12.98 -1.14
CA ASP A 16 -4.56 13.39 0.20
C ASP A 16 -4.86 12.36 1.29
N ASP A 17 -5.70 11.37 1.02
CA ASP A 17 -5.99 10.28 1.95
C ASP A 17 -4.73 9.46 2.24
N THR A 18 -4.60 8.92 3.47
CA THR A 18 -3.62 7.88 3.80
C THR A 18 -4.30 6.52 3.81
N VAL A 19 -3.71 5.55 3.09
CA VAL A 19 -4.20 4.18 3.00
C VAL A 19 -3.18 3.23 3.62
N TYR A 20 -3.59 2.54 4.69
CA TYR A 20 -2.86 1.44 5.29
C TYR A 20 -3.22 0.14 4.59
N ILE A 21 -2.24 -0.51 3.99
CA ILE A 21 -2.37 -1.77 3.26
C ILE A 21 -1.87 -2.89 4.18
N LEU A 22 -2.77 -3.80 4.56
CA LEU A 22 -2.52 -4.85 5.56
C LEU A 22 -1.97 -6.13 4.91
N GLY A 23 -0.90 -5.99 4.15
CA GLY A 23 -0.15 -7.09 3.57
C GLY A 23 -0.73 -7.71 2.30
N ASP A 24 0.07 -8.60 1.71
CA ASP A 24 -0.24 -9.46 0.55
C ASP A 24 -0.87 -8.69 -0.61
N PHE A 25 -0.22 -7.59 -1.00
CA PHE A 25 -0.86 -6.55 -1.78
C PHE A 25 -0.93 -6.86 -3.28
N ILE A 26 0.19 -7.31 -3.87
CA ILE A 26 0.31 -7.49 -5.32
C ILE A 26 0.92 -8.86 -5.62
N TRP A 27 0.14 -9.67 -6.33
CA TRP A 27 0.60 -10.96 -6.85
C TRP A 27 1.26 -10.80 -8.23
N ALA A 28 2.43 -10.17 -8.25
CA ALA A 28 3.25 -9.95 -9.46
C ALA A 28 4.73 -9.80 -9.08
N LYS A 29 5.62 -9.78 -10.09
CA LYS A 29 7.04 -9.49 -9.81
C LYS A 29 7.17 -8.07 -9.30
N GLU A 30 8.09 -7.82 -8.37
CA GLU A 30 8.31 -6.49 -7.79
C GLU A 30 8.60 -5.42 -8.86
N SER A 31 9.23 -5.79 -9.98
CA SER A 31 9.46 -4.90 -11.13
C SER A 31 8.18 -4.33 -11.76
N GLU A 32 7.02 -4.96 -11.53
CA GLU A 32 5.72 -4.53 -12.05
C GLU A 32 4.97 -3.63 -11.04
N TRP A 33 5.40 -3.61 -9.77
CA TRP A 33 4.74 -2.87 -8.71
C TRP A 33 4.68 -1.36 -8.97
N PRO A 34 5.75 -0.68 -9.47
CA PRO A 34 5.67 0.76 -9.72
C PRO A 34 4.50 1.16 -10.62
N SER A 35 4.20 0.37 -11.64
CA SER A 35 3.07 0.63 -12.54
C SER A 35 1.72 0.45 -11.85
N ILE A 36 1.59 -0.58 -11.00
CA ILE A 36 0.34 -0.87 -10.29
C ILE A 36 0.13 0.16 -9.17
N VAL A 37 1.13 0.34 -8.30
CA VAL A 37 1.07 1.26 -7.16
C VAL A 37 0.88 2.71 -7.63
N GLY A 38 1.53 3.10 -8.74
CA GLY A 38 1.39 4.43 -9.33
C GLY A 38 0.00 4.72 -9.91
N SER A 39 -0.79 3.70 -10.21
CA SER A 39 -2.16 3.87 -10.71
C SER A 39 -3.20 4.07 -9.59
N LEU A 40 -2.81 3.89 -8.33
CA LEU A 40 -3.70 3.97 -7.18
C LEU A 40 -3.56 5.33 -6.49
N ALA A 41 -4.68 5.99 -6.18
CA ALA A 41 -4.70 7.25 -5.45
C ALA A 41 -4.27 7.09 -3.98
N GLY A 42 -3.96 8.23 -3.33
CA GLY A 42 -3.64 8.31 -1.90
C GLY A 42 -2.19 8.08 -1.54
N ASN A 43 -1.84 8.46 -0.32
CA ASN A 43 -0.59 8.19 0.35
C ASN A 43 -0.60 6.76 0.91
N LYS A 44 0.37 5.93 0.55
CA LYS A 44 0.30 4.49 0.81
C LYS A 44 1.29 4.08 1.89
N VAL A 45 0.83 3.34 2.88
CA VAL A 45 1.65 2.67 3.89
C VAL A 45 1.43 1.17 3.76
N LEU A 46 2.49 0.41 3.54
CA LEU A 46 2.42 -1.05 3.46
C LEU A 46 2.87 -1.66 4.79
N ILE A 47 1.95 -2.36 5.46
CA ILE A 47 2.28 -3.30 6.53
C ILE A 47 2.49 -4.64 5.84
N ARG A 48 3.70 -5.18 5.88
CA ARG A 48 4.14 -6.28 5.03
C ARG A 48 3.47 -7.60 5.43
N GLY A 49 2.82 -8.24 4.46
CA GLY A 49 2.32 -9.60 4.58
C GLY A 49 3.39 -10.64 4.28
N ASN A 50 3.07 -11.92 4.48
CA ASN A 50 4.03 -13.01 4.30
C ASN A 50 4.33 -13.31 2.82
N HIS A 51 3.48 -12.87 1.89
CA HIS A 51 3.70 -13.02 0.44
C HIS A 51 4.32 -11.79 -0.21
N ASP A 52 4.47 -10.68 0.53
CA ASP A 52 5.11 -9.49 0.00
C ASP A 52 6.64 -9.65 -0.10
N PRO A 53 7.29 -8.92 -1.02
CA PRO A 53 8.75 -8.93 -1.13
C PRO A 53 9.45 -8.53 0.17
N LYS A 54 10.46 -9.31 0.57
CA LYS A 54 11.35 -8.97 1.70
C LYS A 54 12.21 -7.74 1.42
N GLN A 55 12.49 -7.48 0.15
CA GLN A 55 13.27 -6.34 -0.30
C GLN A 55 12.57 -5.68 -1.48
N PHE A 56 12.56 -4.36 -1.47
CA PHE A 56 11.98 -3.52 -2.51
C PHE A 56 13.08 -2.73 -3.20
N SER A 57 12.91 -2.49 -4.50
CA SER A 57 13.76 -1.56 -5.23
C SER A 57 13.60 -0.13 -4.68
N ALA A 58 14.60 0.72 -4.92
CA ALA A 58 14.48 2.14 -4.54
C ALA A 58 13.30 2.84 -5.22
N ALA A 59 12.96 2.42 -6.45
CA ALA A 59 11.82 2.95 -7.19
C ALA A 59 10.50 2.61 -6.47
N THR A 60 10.27 1.34 -6.15
CA THR A 60 9.05 0.91 -5.44
C THR A 60 8.97 1.51 -4.05
N ARG A 61 10.08 1.56 -3.29
CA ARG A 61 10.10 2.17 -1.94
C ARG A 61 9.62 3.63 -1.96
N ARG A 62 9.98 4.41 -2.98
CA ARG A 62 9.56 5.82 -3.11
C ARG A 62 8.06 6.00 -3.36
N MET A 63 7.35 4.94 -3.75
CA MET A 63 5.90 4.97 -3.99
C MET A 63 5.09 4.83 -2.69
N PHE A 64 5.74 4.44 -1.59
CA PHE A 64 5.13 4.29 -0.27
C PHE A 64 5.71 5.34 0.68
N GLN A 65 4.88 5.87 1.57
CA GLN A 65 5.37 6.69 2.68
C GLN A 65 6.15 5.85 3.69
N GLU A 66 5.73 4.60 3.89
CA GLU A 66 6.35 3.67 4.81
C GLU A 66 6.07 2.23 4.37
N ILE A 67 7.05 1.36 4.58
CA ILE A 67 6.91 -0.09 4.47
C ILE A 67 7.46 -0.69 5.76
N THR A 68 6.62 -1.33 6.56
CA THR A 68 6.97 -1.87 7.88
C THR A 68 6.37 -3.26 8.08
N ASP A 69 6.90 -4.04 9.01
CA ASP A 69 6.34 -5.36 9.37
C ASP A 69 5.25 -5.26 10.46
N LEU A 70 5.16 -4.12 11.16
CA LEU A 70 4.15 -3.82 12.18
C LEU A 70 3.95 -2.30 12.26
N LYS A 71 2.71 -1.84 12.44
CA LYS A 71 2.40 -0.42 12.62
C LYS A 71 1.40 -0.20 13.75
N GLU A 72 1.77 0.66 14.69
CA GLU A 72 0.86 1.14 15.72
C GLU A 72 0.45 2.58 15.42
N ILE A 73 -0.84 2.87 15.55
CA ILE A 73 -1.39 4.21 15.42
C ILE A 73 -2.37 4.51 16.56
N LYS A 74 -2.65 5.80 16.74
CA LYS A 74 -3.74 6.26 17.59
C LYS A 74 -4.81 6.88 16.72
N ASP A 75 -5.98 6.26 16.67
CA ASP A 75 -7.12 6.74 15.90
C ASP A 75 -8.32 6.99 16.81
N SER A 76 -8.81 8.23 16.83
CA SER A 76 -9.99 8.63 17.60
C SER A 76 -9.96 8.18 19.07
N GLY A 77 -8.78 8.27 19.70
CA GLY A 77 -8.54 7.87 21.09
C GLY A 77 -8.27 6.37 21.32
N LYS A 78 -8.40 5.54 20.28
CA LYS A 78 -8.08 4.11 20.32
C LYS A 78 -6.65 3.86 19.88
N HIS A 79 -6.00 2.89 20.51
CA HIS A 79 -4.74 2.33 20.05
C HIS A 79 -5.06 1.20 19.07
N VAL A 80 -4.51 1.29 17.86
CA VAL A 80 -4.71 0.31 16.79
C VAL A 80 -3.36 -0.26 16.41
N VAL A 81 -3.29 -1.59 16.38
CA VAL A 81 -2.11 -2.35 15.94
C VAL A 81 -2.46 -3.01 14.62
N MET A 82 -1.65 -2.74 13.61
CA MET A 82 -1.75 -3.26 12.25
C MET A 82 -0.51 -4.07 11.91
#